data_AF-A0A7C3H1R0-F1
#
_entry.id   AF-A0A7C3H1R0-F1
#
_cell.length_a   1.000
_cell.length_b   1.000
_cell.length_c   1.000
_cell.angle_alpha   90.00
_cell.angle_beta   90.00
_cell.angle_gamma   90.00
#
_symmetry.space_group_name_H-M   'P 1'
#
loop_
_entity.id
_entity.type
_entity.pdbx_description
1 polymer ?
#
loop_
_entity_poly.entity_id
_entity_poly.type
_entity_poly.pdbx_seq_one_letter_code
_entity_poly.pdbx_strand_id
1 'polypeptide(L)'
;MNSTDIRCKDACPALPESLVRLRYFFGKRLGVADLRDEQSYHRSKQRLHNHHAHGSGVMCGLGLSRFDSGTDGSAVIRVAAGAALDSCGREVIVGHAQCIDLAAWFARRREQAEAAGETFPPAGSVDEENLIAICVAVRYRECETTPESAPRDPCACDTGGCEFGRVEEGFELAVLLADEAQPYRTRLRFPPLEELAEIIGQASDAGDLLERLAEAQTATCPQAREPDWVLLGCLGLKLAVDHSEVQALVAEQAWSPPTETLLSTAAIQELLALLLVGVMKTGDSKTIDAELYVAGEAGDTVLRVIPQAPIVEDSVSKSPFQVRRLVPGQGWVRSQHMQTRFVGEADPPFLELGFDTGFLEPGGRYRLTTTAGSHPIVDEELRPLCIERSFEIPETEDGEPQPVILFPPN
;
A
#
# COMPACT_ATOMS: atom_id res chain seq x y z
N MET A 1 -4.22 42.64 14.10
CA MET A 1 -3.08 42.09 13.34
C MET A 1 -3.69 41.39 12.14
N ASN A 2 -3.83 42.11 11.02
CA ASN A 2 -4.37 41.54 9.79
C ASN A 2 -3.31 40.69 9.12
N SER A 3 -3.74 39.54 8.59
CA SER A 3 -3.01 38.58 7.75
C SER A 3 -1.84 39.24 7.00
N THR A 4 -0.63 39.02 7.51
CA THR A 4 0.58 39.12 6.69
C THR A 4 0.50 37.91 5.77
N ASP A 5 0.32 38.13 4.46
CA ASP A 5 0.23 37.07 3.47
C ASP A 5 1.44 36.13 3.59
N ILE A 6 1.25 35.01 4.28
CA ILE A 6 2.25 33.94 4.36
C ILE A 6 2.43 33.45 2.92
N ARG A 7 3.64 33.67 2.38
CA ARG A 7 3.96 33.26 1.02
C ARG A 7 4.17 31.76 1.00
N CYS A 8 3.15 31.04 0.54
CA CYS A 8 3.20 29.60 0.40
C CYS A 8 3.25 29.20 -1.07
N LYS A 9 3.95 28.12 -1.34
CA LYS A 9 4.08 27.50 -2.66
C LYS A 9 3.66 26.04 -2.58
N ASP A 10 2.93 25.62 -3.60
CA ASP A 10 2.36 24.29 -3.76
C ASP A 10 2.64 23.71 -5.17
N ALA A 11 2.96 24.58 -6.14
CA ALA A 11 3.30 24.22 -7.52
C ALA A 11 4.42 23.16 -7.62
N CYS A 12 4.34 22.33 -8.66
CA CYS A 12 5.28 21.27 -8.97
C CYS A 12 6.32 21.78 -9.97
N PRO A 13 7.47 22.34 -9.56
CA PRO A 13 8.43 22.81 -10.55
C PRO A 13 9.01 21.59 -11.26
N ALA A 14 9.17 21.71 -12.58
CA ALA A 14 9.83 20.71 -13.41
C ALA A 14 11.20 20.34 -12.82
N LEU A 15 11.61 19.09 -13.02
CA LEU A 15 12.96 18.68 -12.66
C LEU A 15 13.97 19.52 -13.45
N PRO A 16 15.07 19.97 -12.82
CA PRO A 16 16.03 20.84 -13.48
C PRO A 16 16.73 20.09 -14.62
N GLU A 17 16.96 20.77 -15.75
CA GLU A 17 17.67 20.21 -16.92
C GLU A 17 19.07 19.69 -16.56
N SER A 18 19.71 20.26 -15.54
CA SER A 18 20.96 19.76 -14.98
C SER A 18 21.07 20.06 -13.49
N LEU A 19 21.78 19.19 -12.77
CA LEU A 19 22.10 19.38 -11.36
C LEU A 19 23.49 19.98 -11.21
N VAL A 20 23.54 21.27 -10.85
CA VAL A 20 24.79 22.00 -10.60
C VAL A 20 25.04 22.07 -9.09
N ARG A 21 26.22 21.61 -8.65
CA ARG A 21 26.63 21.68 -7.23
C ARG A 21 27.65 22.79 -7.01
N LEU A 22 27.63 23.39 -5.82
CA LEU A 22 28.59 24.42 -5.48
C LEU A 22 29.99 23.83 -5.30
N ARG A 23 30.97 24.35 -6.04
CA ARG A 23 32.39 24.02 -5.82
C ARG A 23 33.00 24.99 -4.81
N TYR A 24 33.41 24.48 -3.66
CA TYR A 24 34.16 25.20 -2.64
C TYR A 24 35.65 25.25 -2.98
N PHE A 25 36.30 26.38 -2.73
CA PHE A 25 37.75 26.54 -2.83
C PHE A 25 38.24 27.64 -1.89
N PHE A 26 39.53 27.61 -1.53
CA PHE A 26 40.11 28.57 -0.60
C PHE A 26 40.01 30.00 -1.13
N GLY A 27 39.51 30.92 -0.29
CA GLY A 27 39.29 32.33 -0.65
C GLY A 27 37.98 32.59 -1.40
N LYS A 28 37.14 31.57 -1.68
CA LYS A 28 35.81 31.79 -2.26
C LYS A 28 34.88 32.47 -1.25
N ARG A 29 34.32 33.63 -1.60
CA ARG A 29 33.24 34.28 -0.83
C ARG A 29 31.91 33.61 -1.19
N LEU A 30 31.13 33.24 -0.18
CA LEU A 30 29.79 32.67 -0.35
C LEU A 30 28.74 33.77 -0.17
N GLY A 31 27.81 33.87 -1.12
CA GLY A 31 26.65 34.74 -1.05
C GLY A 31 25.34 33.96 -0.88
N VAL A 32 24.24 34.72 -0.81
CA VAL A 32 22.88 34.14 -0.72
C VAL A 32 22.56 33.23 -1.90
N ALA A 33 22.99 33.61 -3.11
CA ALA A 33 22.80 32.79 -4.31
C ALA A 33 23.51 31.43 -4.18
N ASP A 34 24.78 31.42 -3.76
CA ASP A 34 25.55 30.18 -3.58
C ASP A 34 24.88 29.23 -2.57
N LEU A 35 24.34 29.76 -1.46
CA LEU A 35 23.66 28.95 -0.44
C LEU A 35 22.29 28.43 -0.91
N ARG A 36 21.57 29.21 -1.72
CA ARG A 36 20.32 28.78 -2.36
C ARG A 36 20.57 27.68 -3.38
N ASP A 37 21.65 27.79 -4.16
CA ASP A 37 22.06 26.79 -5.14
C ASP A 37 22.42 25.47 -4.44
N GLU A 38 23.15 25.54 -3.32
CA GLU A 38 23.49 24.35 -2.52
C GLU A 38 22.23 23.65 -1.97
N GLN A 39 21.27 24.40 -1.42
CA GLN A 39 20.01 23.83 -0.94
C GLN A 39 19.20 23.22 -2.09
N SER A 40 19.09 23.94 -3.21
CA SER A 40 18.37 23.50 -4.40
C SER A 40 18.97 22.21 -4.97
N TYR A 41 20.30 22.10 -5.03
CA TYR A 41 20.98 20.88 -5.52
C TYR A 41 20.54 19.63 -4.74
N HIS A 42 20.57 19.70 -3.42
CA HIS A 42 20.18 18.56 -2.57
C HIS A 42 18.69 18.24 -2.68
N ARG A 43 17.81 19.26 -2.63
CA ARG A 43 16.36 19.08 -2.76
C ARG A 43 15.98 18.49 -4.12
N SER A 44 16.52 19.04 -5.21
CA SER A 44 16.24 18.55 -6.57
C SER A 44 16.78 17.14 -6.79
N LYS A 45 17.96 16.80 -6.24
CA LYS A 45 18.51 15.44 -6.34
C LYS A 45 17.66 14.42 -5.59
N GLN A 46 17.17 14.77 -4.41
CA GLN A 46 16.27 13.93 -3.62
C GLN A 46 14.93 13.72 -4.35
N ARG A 47 14.33 14.80 -4.84
CA ARG A 47 13.10 14.73 -5.64
C ARG A 47 13.25 13.88 -6.90
N LEU A 48 14.39 14.02 -7.59
CA LEU A 48 14.71 13.19 -8.77
C LEU A 48 14.72 11.70 -8.42
N HIS A 49 15.37 11.34 -7.30
CA HIS A 49 15.42 9.97 -6.82
C HIS A 49 14.03 9.45 -6.47
N ASN A 50 13.26 10.21 -5.69
CA ASN A 50 11.90 9.84 -5.29
C ASN A 50 10.97 9.65 -6.48
N HIS A 51 10.92 10.64 -7.37
CA HIS A 51 10.05 10.62 -8.55
C HIS A 51 10.32 9.43 -9.47
N HIS A 52 11.59 9.11 -9.75
CA HIS A 52 11.93 8.07 -10.72
C HIS A 52 12.08 6.67 -10.12
N ALA A 53 12.48 6.54 -8.86
CA ALA A 53 12.71 5.24 -8.24
C ALA A 53 11.50 4.72 -7.45
N HIS A 54 10.71 5.63 -6.86
CA HIS A 54 9.64 5.27 -5.94
C HIS A 54 8.25 5.68 -6.45
N GLY A 55 8.16 6.73 -7.27
CA GLY A 55 6.88 7.27 -7.74
C GLY A 55 6.17 8.10 -6.66
N SER A 56 4.84 8.00 -6.61
CA SER A 56 3.97 8.71 -5.66
C SER A 56 3.11 7.75 -4.83
N GLY A 57 2.77 8.15 -3.60
CA GLY A 57 1.90 7.38 -2.72
C GLY A 57 2.25 7.53 -1.23
N VAL A 58 1.45 6.92 -0.37
CA VAL A 58 1.64 6.85 1.08
C VAL A 58 2.81 5.91 1.40
N MET A 59 3.82 6.42 2.10
CA MET A 59 4.95 5.60 2.56
C MET A 59 4.58 4.83 3.83
N CYS A 60 3.92 5.51 4.78
CA CYS A 60 3.49 4.94 6.04
C CYS A 60 2.43 5.84 6.71
N GLY A 61 1.61 5.26 7.60
CA GLY A 61 0.60 6.01 8.33
C GLY A 61 -0.50 6.55 7.40
N LEU A 62 -0.96 7.79 7.66
CA LEU A 62 -1.99 8.50 6.87
C LEU A 62 -3.33 7.76 6.69
N GLY A 63 -3.55 6.69 7.45
CA GLY A 63 -4.78 5.94 7.43
C GLY A 63 -5.97 6.79 7.88
N LEU A 64 -7.10 6.62 7.20
CA LEU A 64 -8.36 7.25 7.54
C LEU A 64 -9.13 6.36 8.53
N SER A 65 -9.61 6.95 9.61
CA SER A 65 -10.48 6.28 10.57
C SER A 65 -11.60 7.22 11.01
N ARG A 66 -12.79 6.70 11.30
CA ARG A 66 -13.81 7.50 11.99
C ARG A 66 -13.26 7.97 13.34
N PHE A 67 -13.49 9.23 13.68
CA PHE A 67 -13.21 9.70 15.03
C PHE A 67 -14.43 9.42 15.90
N ASP A 68 -14.30 8.47 16.83
CA ASP A 68 -15.36 8.16 17.78
C ASP A 68 -15.28 9.13 18.96
N SER A 69 -16.18 10.11 19.00
CA SER A 69 -16.30 11.07 20.09
C SER A 69 -17.25 10.61 21.20
N GLY A 70 -17.82 9.39 21.12
CA GLY A 70 -18.82 8.89 22.06
C GLY A 70 -20.20 9.56 21.95
N THR A 71 -20.40 10.39 20.94
CA THR A 71 -21.71 10.91 20.51
C THR A 71 -22.08 10.28 19.18
N ASP A 72 -23.18 9.52 19.17
CA ASP A 72 -23.73 8.91 17.95
C ASP A 72 -23.88 9.98 16.85
N GLY A 73 -23.22 9.75 15.70
CA GLY A 73 -23.38 10.59 14.50
C GLY A 73 -22.30 11.63 14.23
N SER A 74 -21.16 11.67 14.95
CA SER A 74 -20.10 12.62 14.59
C SER A 74 -19.51 12.32 13.20
N ALA A 75 -19.68 13.25 12.26
CA ALA A 75 -19.12 13.16 10.90
C ALA A 75 -17.66 13.64 10.86
N VAL A 76 -16.87 13.24 11.85
CA VAL A 76 -15.46 13.62 11.96
C VAL A 76 -14.60 12.43 11.53
N ILE A 77 -13.70 12.69 10.59
CA ILE A 77 -12.68 11.73 10.19
C ILE A 77 -11.33 12.11 10.80
N ARG A 78 -10.58 11.10 11.23
CA ARG A 78 -9.21 11.24 11.67
C ARG A 78 -8.27 10.71 10.59
N VAL A 79 -7.35 11.56 10.17
CA VAL A 79 -6.18 11.21 9.36
C VAL A 79 -5.03 10.92 10.33
N ALA A 80 -4.49 9.70 10.33
CA ALA A 80 -3.35 9.36 11.17
C ALA A 80 -2.09 10.14 10.77
N ALA A 81 -1.16 10.32 11.71
CA ALA A 81 0.18 10.80 11.38
C ALA A 81 0.87 9.84 10.40
N GLY A 82 1.76 10.35 9.56
CA GLY A 82 2.43 9.54 8.54
C GLY A 82 3.18 10.37 7.50
N ALA A 83 3.57 9.70 6.41
CA ALA A 83 4.32 10.31 5.33
C ALA A 83 3.89 9.78 3.96
N ALA A 84 4.01 10.63 2.94
CA ALA A 84 3.74 10.30 1.54
C ALA A 84 4.78 10.95 0.61
N LEU A 85 4.88 10.44 -0.61
CA LEU A 85 5.52 11.09 -1.76
C LEU A 85 4.45 11.58 -2.73
N ASP A 86 4.55 12.83 -3.15
CA ASP A 86 3.72 13.33 -4.26
C ASP A 86 4.33 12.98 -5.63
N SER A 87 3.58 13.18 -6.72
CA SER A 87 4.08 12.99 -8.08
C SER A 87 5.25 13.91 -8.45
N CYS A 88 5.56 14.94 -7.67
CA CYS A 88 6.74 15.78 -7.81
C CYS A 88 8.00 15.23 -7.11
N GLY A 89 7.87 14.09 -6.43
CA GLY A 89 8.92 13.47 -5.62
C GLY A 89 9.19 14.17 -4.30
N ARG A 90 8.29 15.04 -3.81
CA ARG A 90 8.42 15.74 -2.54
C ARG A 90 7.87 14.88 -1.41
N GLU A 91 8.59 14.87 -0.29
CA GLU A 91 8.14 14.25 0.95
C GLU A 91 7.06 15.11 1.64
N VAL A 92 5.89 14.53 1.88
CA VAL A 92 4.79 15.14 2.64
C VAL A 92 4.74 14.49 4.01
N ILE A 93 5.00 15.26 5.08
CA ILE A 93 5.05 14.76 6.45
C ILE A 93 3.87 15.31 7.26
N VAL A 94 3.02 14.42 7.75
CA VAL A 94 1.95 14.74 8.70
C VAL A 94 2.39 14.28 10.08
N GLY A 95 2.99 15.21 10.84
CA GLY A 95 3.62 14.87 12.14
C GLY A 95 2.66 14.46 13.25
N HIS A 96 1.39 14.84 13.16
CA HIS A 96 0.35 14.55 14.15
C HIS A 96 -0.97 14.21 13.47
N ALA A 97 -1.79 13.38 14.10
CA ALA A 97 -3.11 13.05 13.57
C ALA A 97 -3.97 14.33 13.39
N GLN A 98 -4.69 14.41 12.28
CA GLN A 98 -5.55 15.53 11.93
C GLN A 98 -7.01 15.10 11.98
N CYS A 99 -7.90 15.98 12.44
CA CYS A 99 -9.34 15.74 12.41
C CYS A 99 -9.98 16.66 11.38
N ILE A 100 -10.85 16.11 10.53
CA ILE A 100 -11.63 16.88 9.56
C ILE A 100 -13.10 16.70 9.90
N ASP A 101 -13.76 17.83 10.19
CA ASP A 101 -15.21 17.90 10.37
C ASP A 101 -15.88 17.98 8.99
N LEU A 102 -16.53 16.88 8.59
CA LEU A 102 -17.16 16.77 7.27
C LEU A 102 -18.46 17.56 7.20
N ALA A 103 -19.17 17.76 8.31
CA ALA A 103 -20.36 18.60 8.34
C ALA A 103 -19.99 20.07 8.12
N ALA A 104 -18.94 20.56 8.82
CA ALA A 104 -18.42 21.91 8.62
C ALA A 104 -17.85 22.11 7.20
N TRP A 105 -17.13 21.11 6.67
CA TRP A 105 -16.66 21.15 5.27
C TRP A 105 -17.82 21.25 4.28
N PHE A 106 -18.86 20.43 4.45
CA PHE A 106 -20.02 20.39 3.55
C PHE A 106 -20.80 21.72 3.57
N ALA A 107 -21.06 22.27 4.76
CA ALA A 107 -21.73 23.55 4.92
C ALA A 107 -20.96 24.69 4.24
N ARG A 108 -19.63 24.73 4.40
CA ARG A 108 -18.77 25.74 3.75
C ARG A 108 -18.75 25.59 2.23
N ARG A 109 -18.66 24.36 1.70
CA ARG A 109 -18.71 24.10 0.25
C ARG A 109 -20.05 24.55 -0.35
N ARG A 110 -21.15 24.31 0.35
CA ARG A 110 -22.47 24.79 -0.05
C ARG A 110 -22.53 26.32 -0.10
N GLU A 111 -22.11 27.00 0.96
CA GLU A 111 -22.10 28.48 1.00
C GLU A 111 -21.27 29.07 -0.16
N GLN A 112 -20.12 28.47 -0.46
CA GLN A 112 -19.27 28.86 -1.58
C GLN A 112 -19.96 28.68 -2.94
N ALA A 113 -20.64 27.55 -3.14
CA ALA A 113 -21.39 27.28 -4.36
C ALA A 113 -22.57 28.24 -4.51
N GLU A 114 -23.33 28.49 -3.43
CA GLU A 114 -24.43 29.46 -3.41
C GLU A 114 -23.93 30.87 -3.78
N ALA A 115 -22.80 31.30 -3.22
CA ALA A 115 -22.17 32.58 -3.54
C ALA A 115 -21.69 32.66 -5.00
N ALA A 116 -21.32 31.52 -5.61
CA ALA A 116 -20.96 31.41 -7.01
C ALA A 116 -22.18 31.24 -7.95
N GLY A 117 -23.39 31.05 -7.40
CA GLY A 117 -24.60 30.75 -8.18
C GLY A 117 -24.66 29.32 -8.73
N GLU A 118 -23.93 28.39 -8.10
CA GLU A 118 -23.85 26.98 -8.45
C GLU A 118 -24.68 26.11 -7.50
N THR A 119 -25.17 24.96 -7.99
CA THR A 119 -25.91 24.00 -7.16
C THR A 119 -24.93 23.04 -6.47
N PHE A 120 -25.05 22.90 -5.14
CA PHE A 120 -24.27 21.94 -4.37
C PHE A 120 -25.16 21.09 -3.43
N PRO A 121 -25.04 19.76 -3.45
CA PRO A 121 -24.14 18.96 -4.31
C PRO A 121 -24.45 19.06 -5.81
N PRO A 122 -23.45 18.85 -6.70
CA PRO A 122 -23.68 18.82 -8.14
C PRO A 122 -24.76 17.80 -8.54
N ALA A 123 -25.54 18.08 -9.57
CA ALA A 123 -26.58 17.17 -10.05
C ALA A 123 -25.97 15.80 -10.45
N GLY A 124 -26.54 14.71 -9.94
CA GLY A 124 -26.04 13.34 -10.19
C GLY A 124 -24.89 12.89 -9.30
N SER A 125 -24.38 13.73 -8.39
CA SER A 125 -23.34 13.35 -7.41
C SER A 125 -23.89 12.62 -6.17
N VAL A 126 -25.20 12.71 -5.95
CA VAL A 126 -25.91 12.05 -4.84
C VAL A 126 -26.73 10.90 -5.42
N ASP A 127 -26.62 9.72 -4.82
CA ASP A 127 -27.36 8.53 -5.24
C ASP A 127 -28.79 8.46 -4.66
N GLU A 128 -29.51 7.38 -4.98
CA GLU A 128 -30.89 7.14 -4.52
C GLU A 128 -31.01 6.98 -2.99
N GLU A 129 -29.91 6.68 -2.30
CA GLU A 129 -29.84 6.52 -0.84
C GLU A 129 -29.42 7.81 -0.11
N ASN A 130 -29.30 8.93 -0.83
CA ASN A 130 -28.75 10.20 -0.37
C ASN A 130 -27.28 10.10 0.06
N LEU A 131 -26.49 9.23 -0.58
CA LEU A 131 -25.06 9.14 -0.37
C LEU A 131 -24.30 9.96 -1.40
N ILE A 132 -23.26 10.65 -0.94
CA ILE A 132 -22.28 11.33 -1.79
C ILE A 132 -20.89 10.77 -1.51
N ALA A 133 -20.15 10.48 -2.58
CA ALA A 133 -18.79 9.99 -2.48
C ALA A 133 -17.80 11.15 -2.36
N ILE A 134 -16.96 11.11 -1.32
CA ILE A 134 -15.88 12.09 -1.12
C ILE A 134 -14.53 11.38 -0.96
N CYS A 135 -13.45 12.09 -1.24
CA CYS A 135 -12.09 11.62 -1.09
C CYS A 135 -11.28 12.59 -0.24
N VAL A 136 -10.45 12.05 0.65
CA VAL A 136 -9.48 12.82 1.42
C VAL A 136 -8.17 12.76 0.70
N ALA A 137 -7.53 13.91 0.55
CA ALA A 137 -6.25 14.01 -0.13
C ALA A 137 -5.29 14.90 0.66
N VAL A 138 -3.99 14.66 0.45
CA VAL A 138 -2.92 15.48 1.03
C VAL A 138 -2.02 16.00 -0.10
N ARG A 139 -1.50 17.22 0.05
CA ARG A 139 -0.47 17.76 -0.83
C ARG A 139 0.65 18.42 -0.05
N TYR A 140 1.82 18.50 -0.66
CA TYR A 140 2.94 19.29 -0.15
C TYR A 140 2.60 20.79 -0.20
N ARG A 141 3.03 21.52 0.84
CA ARG A 141 2.96 22.98 0.88
C ARG A 141 4.17 23.51 1.64
N GLU A 142 4.97 24.37 1.03
CA GLU A 142 6.04 25.09 1.74
C GLU A 142 5.62 26.54 1.96
N CYS A 143 5.95 27.11 3.12
CA CYS A 143 5.62 28.49 3.45
C CYS A 143 6.85 29.21 4.00
N GLU A 144 7.02 30.47 3.59
CA GLU A 144 7.98 31.36 4.23
C GLU A 144 7.49 31.71 5.65
N THR A 145 8.30 31.43 6.67
CA THR A 145 7.98 31.59 8.09
C THR A 145 9.11 32.29 8.85
N THR A 146 8.85 32.61 10.12
CA THR A 146 9.77 33.36 10.98
C THR A 146 10.16 34.72 10.39
N PRO A 147 9.33 35.77 10.51
CA PRO A 147 9.73 37.11 10.10
C PRO A 147 10.92 37.58 10.95
N GLU A 148 12.00 37.95 10.29
CA GLU A 148 13.25 38.42 10.87
C GLU A 148 13.60 39.79 10.27
N SER A 149 14.27 40.64 11.05
CA SER A 149 14.76 41.92 10.52
C SER A 149 15.85 41.66 9.48
N ALA A 150 15.67 42.19 8.27
CA ALA A 150 16.66 42.13 7.21
C ALA A 150 17.30 43.52 7.06
N PRO A 151 18.50 43.76 7.64
CA PRO A 151 19.17 45.05 7.52
C PRO A 151 19.56 45.26 6.05
N ARG A 152 18.83 46.13 5.36
CA ARG A 152 19.19 46.61 4.03
C ARG A 152 20.16 47.79 4.16
N ASP A 153 20.74 48.22 3.04
CA ASP A 153 21.72 49.30 2.98
C ASP A 153 21.24 50.52 3.80
N PRO A 154 21.98 50.94 4.85
CA PRO A 154 21.58 52.07 5.69
C PRO A 154 21.54 53.42 4.93
N CYS A 155 22.05 53.47 3.69
CA CYS A 155 21.96 54.63 2.81
C CYS A 155 20.75 54.60 1.85
N ALA A 156 20.00 53.50 1.81
CA ALA A 156 18.77 53.38 1.02
C ALA A 156 17.56 53.89 1.84
N CYS A 157 16.64 54.61 1.17
CA CYS A 157 15.49 55.26 1.83
C CYS A 157 14.33 54.30 2.17
N ASP A 158 14.50 52.98 2.07
CA ASP A 158 13.53 51.99 2.51
C ASP A 158 13.73 51.66 3.99
N THR A 159 12.70 51.95 4.80
CA THR A 159 12.62 51.51 6.20
C THR A 159 12.94 50.03 6.28
N GLY A 160 14.02 49.66 6.99
CA GLY A 160 14.55 48.29 7.07
C GLY A 160 13.43 47.24 7.08
N GLY A 161 13.40 46.43 6.02
CA GLY A 161 12.32 45.46 5.80
C GLY A 161 12.44 44.26 6.74
N CYS A 162 11.30 43.72 7.16
CA CYS A 162 11.26 42.35 7.66
C CYS A 162 11.17 41.39 6.47
N GLU A 163 11.95 40.32 6.50
CA GLU A 163 11.88 39.21 5.55
C GLU A 163 11.69 37.91 6.33
N PHE A 164 11.22 36.85 5.68
CA PHE A 164 11.10 35.55 6.31
C PHE A 164 12.46 34.83 6.32
N GLY A 165 12.93 34.47 7.52
CA GLY A 165 14.21 33.80 7.72
C GLY A 165 14.18 32.29 7.50
N ARG A 166 12.99 31.67 7.45
CA ARG A 166 12.82 30.23 7.28
C ARG A 166 11.80 29.89 6.20
N VAL A 167 11.94 28.69 5.64
CA VAL A 167 10.91 28.03 4.85
C VAL A 167 10.53 26.77 5.62
N GLU A 168 9.25 26.67 5.98
CA GLU A 168 8.70 25.49 6.63
C GLU A 168 8.02 24.63 5.56
N GLU A 169 8.50 23.39 5.43
CA GLU A 169 7.82 22.38 4.63
C GLU A 169 6.67 21.80 5.46
N GLY A 170 5.49 21.79 4.87
CA GLY A 170 4.27 21.31 5.50
C GLY A 170 3.34 20.65 4.50
N PHE A 171 2.07 20.60 4.85
CA PHE A 171 1.07 19.93 4.05
C PHE A 171 -0.26 20.67 4.09
N GLU A 172 -1.13 20.31 3.15
CA GLU A 172 -2.53 20.71 3.15
C GLU A 172 -3.39 19.48 2.95
N LEU A 173 -4.50 19.41 3.68
CA LEU A 173 -5.52 18.38 3.53
C LEU A 173 -6.72 18.97 2.80
N ALA A 174 -7.25 18.23 1.84
CA ALA A 174 -8.50 18.55 1.18
C ALA A 174 -9.49 17.39 1.28
N VAL A 175 -10.76 17.77 1.31
CA VAL A 175 -11.87 16.87 1.00
C VAL A 175 -12.41 17.29 -0.36
N LEU A 176 -12.39 16.34 -1.27
CA LEU A 176 -12.78 16.44 -2.67
C LEU A 176 -14.04 15.60 -2.89
N LEU A 177 -14.92 16.01 -3.79
CA LEU A 177 -15.92 15.09 -4.33
C LEU A 177 -15.22 13.99 -5.14
N ALA A 178 -15.84 12.81 -5.26
CA ALA A 178 -15.24 11.70 -6.01
C ALA A 178 -14.89 12.06 -7.46
N ASP A 179 -15.72 12.89 -8.12
CA ASP A 179 -15.46 13.37 -9.48
C ASP A 179 -14.28 14.35 -9.53
N GLU A 180 -14.17 15.26 -8.57
CA GLU A 180 -13.02 16.16 -8.42
C GLU A 180 -11.72 15.38 -8.16
N ALA A 181 -11.82 14.21 -7.54
CA ALA A 181 -10.70 13.35 -7.21
C ALA A 181 -10.23 12.47 -8.38
N GLN A 182 -11.02 12.32 -9.46
CA GLN A 182 -10.71 11.43 -10.59
C GLN A 182 -9.31 11.63 -11.19
N PRO A 183 -8.83 12.87 -11.43
CA PRO A 183 -7.50 13.08 -12.02
C PRO A 183 -6.36 12.54 -11.15
N TYR A 184 -6.57 12.47 -9.84
CA TYR A 184 -5.58 12.04 -8.85
C TYR A 184 -5.68 10.54 -8.52
N ARG A 185 -6.62 9.82 -9.14
CA ARG A 185 -6.71 8.35 -9.02
C ARG A 185 -5.71 7.63 -9.91
N THR A 186 -5.28 8.26 -11.00
CA THR A 186 -4.41 7.62 -11.98
C THR A 186 -2.95 7.72 -11.56
N ARG A 187 -2.39 6.54 -11.28
CA ARG A 187 -1.01 6.32 -10.86
C ARG A 187 -0.01 6.91 -11.86
N LEU A 188 1.00 7.64 -11.38
CA LEU A 188 2.19 7.88 -12.19
C LEU A 188 3.07 6.63 -12.11
N ARG A 189 2.95 5.75 -13.09
CA ARG A 189 3.80 4.57 -13.26
C ARG A 189 4.66 4.74 -14.48
N PHE A 190 5.87 4.21 -14.39
CA PHE A 190 6.77 4.17 -15.53
C PHE A 190 7.36 2.76 -15.68
N PRO A 191 7.07 2.05 -16.79
CA PRO A 191 6.09 2.40 -17.83
C PRO A 191 4.63 2.45 -17.30
N PRO A 192 3.69 3.11 -18.02
CA PRO A 192 2.26 3.07 -17.71
C PRO A 192 1.71 1.64 -17.62
N LEU A 193 0.63 1.44 -16.85
CA LEU A 193 0.09 0.10 -16.60
C LEU A 193 -0.40 -0.61 -17.88
N GLU A 194 -0.99 0.13 -18.82
CA GLU A 194 -1.47 -0.41 -20.09
C GLU A 194 -0.30 -0.94 -20.92
N GLU A 195 0.76 -0.15 -21.06
CA GLU A 195 2.00 -0.54 -21.73
C GLU A 195 2.69 -1.73 -21.02
N LEU A 196 2.75 -1.72 -19.69
CA LEU A 196 3.24 -2.87 -18.91
C LEU A 196 2.43 -4.14 -19.18
N ALA A 197 1.10 -4.04 -19.23
CA ALA A 197 0.23 -5.18 -19.51
C ALA A 197 0.43 -5.72 -20.93
N GLU A 198 0.61 -4.83 -21.92
CA GLU A 198 0.96 -5.21 -23.29
C GLU A 198 2.33 -5.90 -23.36
N ILE A 199 3.36 -5.34 -22.72
CA ILE A 199 4.70 -5.92 -22.65
C ILE A 199 4.66 -7.32 -22.03
N ILE A 200 3.97 -7.47 -20.90
CA ILE A 200 3.82 -8.76 -20.20
C ILE A 200 3.05 -9.76 -21.09
N GLY A 201 1.98 -9.32 -21.76
CA GLY A 201 1.16 -10.18 -22.61
C GLY A 201 1.85 -10.62 -23.90
N GLN A 202 2.83 -9.86 -24.39
CA GLN A 202 3.57 -10.16 -25.62
C GLN A 202 4.90 -10.88 -25.38
N ALA A 203 5.41 -10.90 -24.15
CA ALA A 203 6.69 -11.51 -23.86
C ALA A 203 6.64 -13.04 -24.00
N SER A 204 7.56 -13.62 -24.76
CA SER A 204 7.64 -15.07 -24.96
C SER A 204 8.32 -15.82 -23.81
N ASP A 205 9.25 -15.16 -23.12
CA ASP A 205 10.00 -15.68 -21.99
C ASP A 205 10.55 -14.54 -21.12
N ALA A 206 11.26 -14.88 -20.04
CA ALA A 206 11.82 -13.90 -19.11
C ALA A 206 12.91 -13.01 -19.73
N GLY A 207 13.65 -13.50 -20.72
CA GLY A 207 14.66 -12.71 -21.45
C GLY A 207 14.00 -11.67 -22.35
N ASP A 208 13.04 -12.08 -23.17
CA ASP A 208 12.24 -11.19 -24.04
C ASP A 208 11.45 -10.16 -23.21
N LEU A 209 10.91 -10.56 -22.06
CA LEU A 209 10.26 -9.63 -21.12
C LEU A 209 11.21 -8.53 -20.64
N LEU A 210 12.43 -8.91 -20.22
CA LEU A 210 13.43 -7.95 -19.74
C LEU A 210 13.90 -7.00 -20.85
N GLU A 211 14.04 -7.50 -22.09
CA GLU A 211 14.40 -6.68 -23.24
C GLU A 211 13.32 -5.64 -23.56
N ARG A 212 12.05 -6.06 -23.64
CA ARG A 212 10.91 -5.16 -23.86
C ARG A 212 10.73 -4.13 -22.74
N LEU A 213 10.90 -4.55 -21.49
CA LEU A 213 10.88 -3.62 -20.35
C LEU A 213 12.02 -2.60 -20.44
N ALA A 214 13.21 -3.02 -20.87
CA ALA A 214 14.35 -2.13 -21.05
C ALA A 214 14.11 -1.12 -22.19
N GLU A 215 13.52 -1.56 -23.31
CA GLU A 215 13.12 -0.66 -24.40
C GLU A 215 12.12 0.39 -23.93
N ALA A 216 11.06 -0.01 -23.23
CA ALA A 216 10.07 0.91 -22.67
C ALA A 216 10.69 1.90 -21.67
N GLN A 217 11.58 1.42 -20.79
CA GLN A 217 12.26 2.27 -19.82
C GLN A 217 13.23 3.27 -20.46
N THR A 218 13.84 2.93 -21.58
CA THR A 218 14.83 3.78 -22.26
C THR A 218 14.22 4.73 -23.29
N ALA A 219 12.94 4.57 -23.64
CA ALA A 219 12.25 5.40 -24.61
C ALA A 219 12.11 6.88 -24.17
N THR A 220 11.58 7.13 -22.97
CA THR A 220 11.37 8.50 -22.43
C THR A 220 11.22 8.49 -20.92
N CYS A 221 11.71 9.52 -20.20
CA CYS A 221 11.40 9.68 -18.77
C CYS A 221 9.98 10.22 -18.55
N PRO A 222 9.29 9.79 -17.47
CA PRO A 222 7.99 10.35 -17.12
C PRO A 222 8.11 11.84 -16.79
N GLN A 223 7.14 12.63 -17.22
CA GLN A 223 7.03 14.04 -16.83
C GLN A 223 6.11 14.16 -15.61
N ALA A 224 6.43 15.10 -14.71
CA ALA A 224 5.56 15.44 -13.60
C ALA A 224 4.20 15.97 -14.11
N ARG A 225 3.11 15.59 -13.45
CA ARG A 225 1.76 16.11 -13.73
C ARG A 225 1.44 17.25 -12.76
N GLU A 226 0.75 18.28 -13.25
CA GLU A 226 0.09 19.30 -12.42
C GLU A 226 -1.43 19.09 -12.45
N PRO A 227 -2.19 19.28 -11.34
CA PRO A 227 -1.81 19.38 -9.93
C PRO A 227 -1.80 18.01 -9.21
N ASP A 228 -1.26 18.00 -7.98
CA ASP A 228 -0.70 16.80 -7.36
C ASP A 228 -1.20 16.56 -5.93
N TRP A 229 -2.40 16.01 -5.85
CA TRP A 229 -2.98 15.54 -4.60
C TRP A 229 -2.70 14.04 -4.45
N VAL A 230 -2.17 13.63 -3.31
CA VAL A 230 -2.07 12.22 -2.94
C VAL A 230 -3.37 11.81 -2.26
N LEU A 231 -4.17 10.96 -2.92
CA LEU A 231 -5.41 10.45 -2.36
C LEU A 231 -5.12 9.49 -1.20
N LEU A 232 -5.67 9.79 -0.02
CA LEU A 232 -5.56 8.97 1.18
C LEU A 232 -6.66 7.90 1.24
N GLY A 233 -7.82 8.18 0.65
CA GLY A 233 -8.95 7.26 0.59
C GLY A 233 -10.25 7.99 0.30
N CYS A 234 -11.27 7.24 -0.11
CA CYS A 234 -12.60 7.76 -0.37
C CYS A 234 -13.63 7.05 0.51
N LEU A 235 -14.71 7.76 0.82
CA LEU A 235 -15.74 7.35 1.77
C LEU A 235 -17.10 7.94 1.37
N GLY A 236 -18.17 7.32 1.84
CA GLY A 236 -19.53 7.79 1.62
C GLY A 236 -20.00 8.73 2.74
N LEU A 237 -20.65 9.82 2.36
CA LEU A 237 -21.37 10.69 3.29
C LEU A 237 -22.87 10.55 3.04
N LYS A 238 -23.62 10.25 4.10
CA LYS A 238 -25.07 10.24 4.06
C LYS A 238 -25.60 11.64 4.35
N LEU A 239 -26.38 12.17 3.43
CA LEU A 239 -27.00 13.48 3.54
C LEU A 239 -28.45 13.36 4.04
N ALA A 240 -28.98 14.47 4.54
CA ALA A 240 -30.41 14.61 4.77
C ALA A 240 -31.20 14.52 3.45
N VAL A 241 -32.50 14.22 3.55
CA VAL A 241 -33.36 14.00 2.36
C VAL A 241 -33.45 15.25 1.45
N ASP A 242 -33.32 16.43 2.03
CA ASP A 242 -33.25 17.72 1.31
C ASP A 242 -31.81 18.11 0.92
N HIS A 243 -30.87 17.18 1.09
CA HIS A 243 -29.43 17.32 0.89
C HIS A 243 -28.80 18.46 1.71
N SER A 244 -29.47 18.89 2.79
CA SER A 244 -29.10 20.12 3.49
C SER A 244 -27.90 20.03 4.40
N GLU A 245 -27.69 18.86 4.99
CA GLU A 245 -26.67 18.61 5.98
C GLU A 245 -26.18 17.16 5.91
N VAL A 246 -25.03 16.92 6.53
CA VAL A 246 -24.45 15.59 6.69
C VAL A 246 -25.09 14.91 7.90
N GLN A 247 -25.76 13.78 7.67
CA GLN A 247 -26.37 12.98 8.74
C GLN A 247 -25.41 11.97 9.34
N ALA A 248 -24.64 11.29 8.49
CA ALA A 248 -23.74 10.24 8.94
C ALA A 248 -22.60 10.00 7.97
N LEU A 249 -21.49 9.53 8.52
CA LEU A 249 -20.39 8.96 7.77
C LEU A 249 -20.70 7.49 7.49
N VAL A 250 -20.66 7.03 6.24
CA VAL A 250 -20.86 5.62 5.85
C VAL A 250 -19.53 5.06 5.34
N ALA A 251 -18.98 4.09 6.07
CA ALA A 251 -17.64 3.55 5.85
C ALA A 251 -17.64 2.25 5.04
N GLU A 252 -18.78 1.82 4.50
CA GLU A 252 -18.88 0.58 3.75
C GLU A 252 -19.53 0.84 2.40
N GLN A 253 -18.68 0.93 1.37
CA GLN A 253 -18.83 0.35 0.04
C GLN A 253 -17.93 1.10 -0.97
N ALA A 254 -16.91 0.40 -1.46
CA ALA A 254 -16.51 0.33 -2.87
C ALA A 254 -16.34 1.63 -3.71
N TRP A 255 -16.06 2.80 -3.15
CA TRP A 255 -15.94 4.02 -3.97
C TRP A 255 -14.56 4.37 -4.55
N SER A 256 -13.48 3.66 -4.22
CA SER A 256 -12.17 3.93 -4.84
C SER A 256 -11.16 2.80 -4.61
N PRO A 257 -10.16 2.62 -5.51
CA PRO A 257 -9.01 1.74 -5.27
C PRO A 257 -8.34 2.01 -3.91
N PRO A 258 -7.67 1.00 -3.34
CA PRO A 258 -6.92 1.15 -2.10
C PRO A 258 -5.91 2.30 -2.22
N THR A 259 -5.70 3.01 -1.11
CA THR A 259 -4.68 4.05 -0.96
C THR A 259 -3.38 3.55 -1.56
N GLU A 260 -2.76 4.35 -2.42
CA GLU A 260 -1.46 3.96 -2.98
C GLU A 260 -0.44 3.93 -1.88
N THR A 261 0.18 2.77 -1.68
CA THR A 261 1.22 2.58 -0.69
C THR A 261 2.54 2.29 -1.38
N LEU A 262 3.59 2.96 -0.91
CA LEU A 262 4.95 2.72 -1.33
C LEU A 262 5.58 1.76 -0.32
N LEU A 263 5.76 0.51 -0.75
CA LEU A 263 6.41 -0.51 0.06
C LEU A 263 7.92 -0.38 -0.04
N SER A 264 8.61 -0.65 1.06
CA SER A 264 10.07 -0.77 1.04
C SER A 264 10.51 -1.88 0.08
N THR A 265 11.68 -1.72 -0.56
CA THR A 265 12.25 -2.75 -1.44
C THR A 265 12.36 -4.12 -0.77
N ALA A 266 12.68 -4.17 0.52
CA ALA A 266 12.72 -5.41 1.29
C ALA A 266 11.35 -6.10 1.36
N ALA A 267 10.28 -5.34 1.61
CA ALA A 267 8.92 -5.87 1.61
C ALA A 267 8.50 -6.38 0.22
N ILE A 268 8.86 -5.65 -0.85
CA ILE A 268 8.61 -6.09 -2.23
C ILE A 268 9.37 -7.39 -2.54
N GLN A 269 10.65 -7.48 -2.18
CA GLN A 269 11.46 -8.69 -2.37
C GLN A 269 10.89 -9.89 -1.63
N GLU A 270 10.45 -9.71 -0.38
CA GLU A 270 9.78 -10.77 0.40
C GLU A 270 8.46 -11.21 -0.25
N LEU A 271 7.61 -10.27 -0.68
CA LEU A 271 6.36 -10.58 -1.38
C LEU A 271 6.61 -11.34 -2.69
N LEU A 272 7.55 -10.88 -3.50
CA LEU A 272 7.93 -11.54 -4.76
C LEU A 272 8.50 -12.94 -4.50
N ALA A 273 9.33 -13.12 -3.48
CA ALA A 273 9.84 -14.44 -3.10
C ALA A 273 8.70 -15.38 -2.67
N LEU A 274 7.73 -14.89 -1.89
CA LEU A 274 6.55 -15.66 -1.50
C LEU A 274 5.68 -16.07 -2.71
N LEU A 275 5.48 -15.16 -3.67
CA LEU A 275 4.70 -15.41 -4.89
C LEU A 275 5.40 -16.37 -5.86
N LEU A 276 6.69 -16.16 -6.15
CA LEU A 276 7.47 -17.01 -7.07
C LEU A 276 7.62 -18.44 -6.57
N VAL A 277 7.75 -18.62 -5.26
CA VAL A 277 7.75 -19.94 -4.64
C VAL A 277 6.41 -20.65 -4.93
N GLY A 278 5.30 -19.91 -5.08
CA GLY A 278 3.99 -20.38 -5.56
C GLY A 278 3.96 -20.72 -7.06
N VAL A 279 4.46 -19.82 -7.92
CA VAL A 279 4.38 -19.95 -9.40
C VAL A 279 5.33 -21.02 -9.98
N MET A 280 6.51 -21.25 -9.40
CA MET A 280 7.42 -22.30 -9.89
C MET A 280 6.88 -23.74 -9.72
N LYS A 281 5.66 -23.91 -9.20
CA LYS A 281 4.96 -25.20 -9.13
C LYS A 281 3.91 -25.41 -10.23
N THR A 282 3.63 -24.42 -11.08
CA THR A 282 2.58 -24.52 -12.12
C THR A 282 3.12 -24.62 -13.55
N GLY A 283 4.43 -24.55 -13.75
CA GLY A 283 5.05 -24.71 -15.07
C GLY A 283 5.39 -26.16 -15.37
N ASP A 284 4.54 -26.85 -16.14
CA ASP A 284 4.74 -28.11 -16.90
C ASP A 284 5.39 -29.33 -16.22
N SER A 285 5.80 -29.21 -14.96
CA SER A 285 6.09 -30.33 -14.08
C SER A 285 4.75 -30.99 -13.80
N LYS A 286 4.48 -32.14 -14.43
CA LYS A 286 3.36 -32.98 -14.01
C LYS A 286 3.48 -33.18 -12.49
N THR A 287 2.57 -32.60 -11.72
CA THR A 287 2.52 -32.69 -10.26
C THR A 287 1.33 -33.52 -9.84
N ILE A 288 1.40 -34.09 -8.63
CA ILE A 288 0.26 -34.74 -7.99
C ILE A 288 -0.34 -33.72 -7.02
N ASP A 289 -1.60 -33.37 -7.15
CA ASP A 289 -2.28 -32.51 -6.18
C ASP A 289 -2.70 -33.32 -4.93
N ALA A 290 -3.06 -32.63 -3.84
CA ALA A 290 -3.54 -33.29 -2.63
C ALA A 290 -4.60 -32.45 -1.89
N GLU A 291 -5.54 -33.14 -1.26
CA GLU A 291 -6.55 -32.55 -0.38
C GLU A 291 -6.10 -32.60 1.08
N LEU A 292 -6.51 -31.59 1.87
CA LEU A 292 -6.14 -31.43 3.26
C LEU A 292 -7.38 -31.57 4.16
N TYR A 293 -7.28 -32.44 5.17
CA TYR A 293 -8.32 -32.68 6.16
C TYR A 293 -7.76 -32.55 7.57
N VAL A 294 -8.51 -31.90 8.45
CA VAL A 294 -8.22 -31.92 9.89
C VAL A 294 -9.00 -33.07 10.50
N ALA A 295 -8.32 -33.94 11.25
CA ALA A 295 -8.94 -35.07 11.93
C ALA A 295 -8.49 -35.15 13.39
N GLY A 296 -9.36 -35.63 14.28
CA GLY A 296 -9.04 -35.88 15.70
C GLY A 296 -10.02 -35.23 16.68
N GLU A 297 -10.09 -35.77 17.90
CA GLU A 297 -10.84 -35.20 19.01
C GLU A 297 -10.02 -34.09 19.72
N ALA A 298 -10.66 -33.30 20.58
CA ALA A 298 -10.01 -32.20 21.30
C ALA A 298 -8.76 -32.66 22.07
N GLY A 299 -7.58 -32.35 21.52
CA GLY A 299 -6.27 -32.66 22.12
C GLY A 299 -5.32 -33.47 21.23
N ASP A 300 -5.80 -34.15 20.19
CA ASP A 300 -4.98 -35.02 19.31
C ASP A 300 -5.23 -34.74 17.82
N THR A 301 -5.32 -33.46 17.47
CA THR A 301 -5.62 -32.99 16.12
C THR A 301 -4.45 -33.24 15.16
N VAL A 302 -4.70 -34.01 14.10
CA VAL A 302 -3.76 -34.32 13.02
C VAL A 302 -4.22 -33.71 11.70
N LEU A 303 -3.26 -33.46 10.80
CA LEU A 303 -3.54 -33.05 9.44
C LEU A 303 -3.33 -34.23 8.50
N ARG A 304 -4.39 -34.65 7.81
CA ARG A 304 -4.33 -35.67 6.77
C ARG A 304 -4.17 -35.01 5.41
N VAL A 305 -3.18 -35.47 4.65
CA VAL A 305 -2.94 -35.09 3.26
C VAL A 305 -3.32 -36.29 2.41
N ILE A 306 -4.31 -36.14 1.53
CA ILE A 306 -4.78 -37.19 0.62
C ILE A 306 -4.31 -36.86 -0.80
N PRO A 307 -3.27 -37.56 -1.30
CA PRO A 307 -2.81 -37.36 -2.68
C PRO A 307 -3.88 -37.78 -3.70
N GLN A 308 -4.00 -37.03 -4.80
CA GLN A 308 -4.89 -37.35 -5.92
C GLN A 308 -4.35 -38.51 -6.79
N ALA A 309 -3.12 -38.97 -6.55
CA ALA A 309 -2.53 -40.15 -7.17
C ALA A 309 -1.67 -40.95 -6.15
N PRO A 310 -1.53 -42.27 -6.30
CA PRO A 310 -0.74 -43.10 -5.39
C PRO A 310 0.72 -42.66 -5.31
N ILE A 311 1.24 -42.51 -4.08
CA ILE A 311 2.63 -42.10 -3.83
C ILE A 311 3.53 -43.29 -3.48
N VAL A 312 4.82 -43.19 -3.77
CA VAL A 312 5.84 -44.19 -3.40
C VAL A 312 6.17 -44.02 -1.91
N GLU A 313 5.83 -45.01 -1.08
CA GLU A 313 6.03 -44.97 0.38
C GLU A 313 7.47 -44.63 0.81
N ASP A 314 8.47 -45.19 0.13
CA ASP A 314 9.89 -44.93 0.41
C ASP A 314 10.28 -43.45 0.27
N SER A 315 9.56 -42.69 -0.55
CA SER A 315 9.80 -41.26 -0.74
C SER A 315 9.33 -40.42 0.46
N VAL A 316 8.37 -40.93 1.25
CA VAL A 316 7.82 -40.25 2.44
C VAL A 316 8.87 -40.14 3.54
N SER A 317 9.58 -41.23 3.82
CA SER A 317 10.62 -41.26 4.87
C SER A 317 11.80 -40.32 4.60
N LYS A 318 11.98 -39.89 3.35
CA LYS A 318 13.11 -39.08 2.88
C LYS A 318 12.77 -37.59 2.70
N SER A 319 11.52 -37.20 2.92
CA SER A 319 11.06 -35.81 2.77
C SER A 319 10.29 -35.32 3.98
N PRO A 320 10.90 -34.48 4.83
CA PRO A 320 10.15 -33.86 5.91
C PRO A 320 9.29 -32.73 5.36
N PHE A 321 7.98 -32.84 5.59
CA PHE A 321 7.10 -31.68 5.59
C PHE A 321 7.50 -30.73 6.71
N GLN A 322 7.11 -29.47 6.58
CA GLN A 322 7.17 -28.48 7.63
C GLN A 322 5.88 -27.70 7.62
N VAL A 323 5.17 -27.72 8.74
CA VAL A 323 4.03 -26.83 8.97
C VAL A 323 4.46 -25.68 9.87
N ARG A 324 4.09 -24.47 9.46
CA ARG A 324 4.30 -23.24 10.23
C ARG A 324 2.95 -22.59 10.50
N ARG A 325 2.77 -22.08 11.71
CA ARG A 325 1.60 -21.30 12.11
C ARG A 325 1.95 -19.82 12.10
N LEU A 326 1.06 -18.99 11.58
CA LEU A 326 1.19 -17.54 11.69
C LEU A 326 0.70 -17.10 13.08
N VAL A 327 1.62 -16.56 13.87
CA VAL A 327 1.33 -15.98 15.19
C VAL A 327 1.46 -14.45 15.09
N PRO A 328 0.39 -13.68 15.37
CA PRO A 328 0.45 -12.22 15.36
C PRO A 328 1.62 -11.70 16.22
N GLY A 329 2.44 -10.81 15.66
CA GLY A 329 3.61 -10.24 16.34
C GLY A 329 4.86 -11.13 16.40
N GLN A 330 4.77 -12.44 16.11
CA GLN A 330 5.91 -13.37 16.08
C GLN A 330 6.20 -13.94 14.68
N GLY A 331 5.26 -13.81 13.74
CA GLY A 331 5.40 -14.32 12.38
C GLY A 331 5.18 -15.83 12.28
N TRP A 332 5.86 -16.48 11.34
CA TRP A 332 5.70 -17.92 11.06
C TRP A 332 6.51 -18.79 12.03
N VAL A 333 5.83 -19.32 13.06
CA VAL A 333 6.40 -20.21 14.08
C VAL A 333 6.26 -21.68 13.65
N ARG A 334 7.28 -22.50 13.90
CA ARG A 334 7.29 -23.94 13.60
C ARG A 334 6.80 -24.77 14.79
N SER A 335 6.22 -25.94 14.54
CA SER A 335 6.06 -26.96 15.58
C SER A 335 7.43 -27.48 16.02
N GLN A 336 7.57 -27.81 17.31
CA GLN A 336 8.81 -28.35 17.87
C GLN A 336 8.92 -29.85 17.57
N HIS A 337 7.80 -30.58 17.58
CA HIS A 337 7.73 -31.98 17.21
C HIS A 337 6.63 -32.20 16.16
N MET A 338 7.06 -32.56 14.96
CA MET A 338 6.17 -32.99 13.89
C MET A 338 6.54 -34.41 13.46
N GLN A 339 5.55 -35.28 13.36
CA GLN A 339 5.71 -36.64 12.85
C GLN A 339 4.90 -36.81 11.56
N THR A 340 5.51 -37.44 10.57
CA THR A 340 4.83 -37.81 9.32
C THR A 340 4.72 -39.33 9.24
N ARG A 341 3.52 -39.83 9.01
CA ARG A 341 3.22 -41.25 8.84
C ARG A 341 2.46 -41.47 7.55
N PHE A 342 2.88 -42.43 6.72
CA PHE A 342 2.09 -42.87 5.58
C PHE A 342 1.14 -44.00 5.99
N VAL A 343 -0.11 -43.94 5.54
CA VAL A 343 -1.13 -44.95 5.79
C VAL A 343 -1.61 -45.48 4.44
N GLY A 344 -0.87 -46.47 3.91
CA GLY A 344 -1.12 -47.05 2.59
C GLY A 344 -2.29 -48.04 2.54
N GLU A 345 -2.70 -48.62 3.68
CA GLU A 345 -3.80 -49.59 3.76
C GLU A 345 -5.19 -48.94 3.78
N ALA A 346 -5.25 -47.60 3.87
CA ALA A 346 -6.50 -46.85 3.84
C ALA A 346 -7.04 -46.68 2.40
N ASP A 347 -8.35 -46.48 2.28
CA ASP A 347 -9.04 -46.20 1.01
C ASP A 347 -9.77 -44.84 1.10
N PRO A 348 -9.22 -43.74 0.55
CA PRO A 348 -7.94 -43.62 -0.16
C PRO A 348 -6.71 -43.58 0.79
N PRO A 349 -5.50 -43.89 0.30
CA PRO A 349 -4.27 -43.79 1.08
C PRO A 349 -3.94 -42.32 1.40
N PHE A 350 -3.39 -42.06 2.60
CA PHE A 350 -3.10 -40.70 3.05
C PHE A 350 -1.81 -40.59 3.86
N LEU A 351 -1.31 -39.37 3.98
CA LEU A 351 -0.23 -38.98 4.88
C LEU A 351 -0.83 -38.33 6.11
N GLU A 352 -0.43 -38.76 7.29
CA GLU A 352 -0.83 -38.19 8.56
C GLU A 352 0.32 -37.36 9.13
N LEU A 353 0.04 -36.09 9.43
CA LEU A 353 0.95 -35.16 10.07
C LEU A 353 0.47 -34.90 11.50
N GLY A 354 1.22 -35.38 12.48
CA GLY A 354 0.99 -35.13 13.90
C GLY A 354 1.85 -33.98 14.42
N PHE A 355 1.30 -33.19 15.35
CA PHE A 355 1.92 -31.99 15.90
C PHE A 355 1.90 -31.97 17.43
N ASP A 356 2.64 -31.05 18.04
CA ASP A 356 2.51 -30.73 19.47
C ASP A 356 1.06 -30.32 19.82
N THR A 357 0.57 -30.74 20.98
CA THR A 357 -0.76 -30.35 21.47
C THR A 357 -0.94 -28.83 21.46
N GLY A 358 -2.03 -28.35 20.85
CA GLY A 358 -2.32 -26.92 20.72
C GLY A 358 -1.58 -26.20 19.59
N PHE A 359 -0.79 -26.90 18.76
CA PHE A 359 -0.19 -26.26 17.59
C PHE A 359 -1.26 -25.92 16.53
N LEU A 360 -2.19 -26.85 16.27
CA LEU A 360 -3.34 -26.65 15.40
C LEU A 360 -4.54 -26.13 16.23
N GLU A 361 -4.78 -24.83 16.15
CA GLU A 361 -5.94 -24.14 16.72
C GLU A 361 -6.92 -23.67 15.63
N PRO A 362 -8.24 -23.70 15.92
CA PRO A 362 -9.27 -23.09 15.08
C PRO A 362 -9.01 -21.60 14.81
N GLY A 363 -9.37 -21.12 13.62
CA GLY A 363 -9.10 -19.75 13.17
C GLY A 363 -7.62 -19.44 12.92
N GLY A 364 -6.72 -20.41 13.12
CA GLY A 364 -5.31 -20.28 12.82
C GLY A 364 -5.01 -20.32 11.33
N ARG A 365 -4.02 -19.53 10.90
CA ARG A 365 -3.45 -19.57 9.55
C ARG A 365 -2.18 -20.40 9.54
N TYR A 366 -2.13 -21.38 8.64
CA TYR A 366 -1.02 -22.31 8.55
C TYR A 366 -0.39 -22.28 7.17
N ARG A 367 0.89 -22.67 7.13
CA ARG A 367 1.63 -22.88 5.90
C ARG A 367 2.31 -24.24 5.91
N LEU A 368 1.95 -25.09 4.95
CA LEU A 368 2.63 -26.36 4.69
C LEU A 368 3.70 -26.15 3.62
N THR A 369 4.93 -26.54 3.95
CA THR A 369 6.08 -26.46 3.05
C THR A 369 6.80 -27.80 3.01
N THR A 370 7.41 -28.11 1.86
CA THR A 370 8.43 -29.15 1.77
C THR A 370 9.79 -28.50 2.01
N THR A 371 10.70 -29.21 2.68
CA THR A 371 12.02 -28.66 2.99
C THR A 371 12.83 -28.50 1.70
N ALA A 372 13.34 -27.30 1.40
CA ALA A 372 14.13 -27.05 0.20
C ALA A 372 15.41 -27.93 0.20
N GLY A 373 15.66 -28.63 -0.91
CA GLY A 373 16.82 -29.53 -1.06
C GLY A 373 16.61 -30.98 -0.60
N SER A 374 15.40 -31.39 -0.20
CA SER A 374 15.07 -32.79 0.12
C SER A 374 14.67 -33.60 -1.13
N HIS A 375 14.65 -34.94 -1.01
CA HIS A 375 14.13 -35.85 -2.05
C HIS A 375 12.60 -35.81 -2.01
N PRO A 376 11.90 -35.17 -2.96
CA PRO A 376 10.45 -34.92 -2.84
C PRO A 376 9.67 -36.24 -2.72
N ILE A 377 8.49 -36.17 -2.08
CA ILE A 377 7.52 -37.26 -2.17
C ILE A 377 7.05 -37.34 -3.61
N VAL A 378 7.08 -38.54 -4.19
CA VAL A 378 6.76 -38.77 -5.60
C VAL A 378 5.74 -39.91 -5.77
N ASP A 379 5.03 -39.93 -6.89
CA ASP A 379 4.29 -41.11 -7.34
C ASP A 379 5.15 -42.09 -8.12
N GLU A 380 4.51 -43.15 -8.60
CA GLU A 380 5.09 -44.17 -9.45
C GLU A 380 5.63 -43.61 -10.80
N GLU A 381 5.14 -42.45 -11.25
CA GLU A 381 5.64 -41.73 -12.43
C GLU A 381 6.79 -40.76 -12.10
N LEU A 382 7.29 -40.76 -10.86
CA LEU A 382 8.32 -39.84 -10.35
C LEU A 382 7.90 -38.35 -10.36
N ARG A 383 6.59 -38.09 -10.38
CA ARG A 383 6.03 -36.74 -10.30
C ARG A 383 6.04 -36.27 -8.85
N PRO A 384 6.47 -35.03 -8.54
CA PRO A 384 6.48 -34.55 -7.16
C PRO A 384 5.07 -34.20 -6.66
N LEU A 385 4.81 -34.53 -5.40
CA LEU A 385 3.59 -34.12 -4.69
C LEU A 385 3.59 -32.59 -4.49
N CYS A 386 2.54 -31.95 -4.99
CA CYS A 386 2.23 -30.55 -4.78
C CYS A 386 1.06 -30.43 -3.81
N ILE A 387 1.17 -29.49 -2.88
CA ILE A 387 0.10 -29.14 -1.95
C ILE A 387 0.01 -27.61 -1.96
N GLU A 388 -1.21 -27.09 -2.04
CA GLU A 388 -1.45 -25.66 -1.84
C GLU A 388 -0.97 -25.25 -0.45
N ARG A 389 -0.21 -24.16 -0.41
CA ARG A 389 0.67 -23.90 0.74
C ARG A 389 -0.03 -23.31 1.94
N SER A 390 -1.16 -22.63 1.77
CA SER A 390 -1.78 -21.84 2.83
C SER A 390 -3.20 -22.32 3.09
N PHE A 391 -3.54 -22.50 4.36
CA PHE A 391 -4.84 -23.00 4.76
C PHE A 391 -5.27 -22.45 6.12
N GLU A 392 -6.58 -22.37 6.34
CA GLU A 392 -7.18 -21.99 7.64
C GLU A 392 -7.95 -23.17 8.22
N ILE A 393 -7.80 -23.40 9.52
CA ILE A 393 -8.59 -24.41 10.23
C ILE A 393 -9.93 -23.78 10.61
N PRO A 394 -11.07 -24.30 10.12
CA PRO A 394 -12.38 -23.77 10.47
C PRO A 394 -12.66 -23.93 11.97
N GLU A 395 -13.49 -23.05 12.53
CA GLU A 395 -14.06 -23.22 13.86
C GLU A 395 -15.09 -24.37 13.81
N THR A 396 -14.74 -25.52 14.39
CA THR A 396 -15.60 -26.73 14.34
C THR A 396 -16.57 -26.81 15.52
N GLU A 397 -17.84 -27.11 15.22
CA GLU A 397 -18.89 -27.45 16.21
C GLU A 397 -19.05 -28.96 16.47
N ASP A 398 -18.57 -29.86 15.59
CA ASP A 398 -18.75 -31.32 15.76
C ASP A 398 -17.50 -32.07 15.25
N GLY A 399 -17.01 -33.05 16.03
CA GLY A 399 -15.73 -33.76 15.88
C GLY A 399 -15.57 -34.67 14.65
N GLU A 400 -16.24 -34.38 13.54
CA GLU A 400 -16.00 -35.02 12.24
C GLU A 400 -14.82 -34.38 11.49
N PRO A 401 -14.09 -35.14 10.66
CA PRO A 401 -13.00 -34.59 9.86
C PRO A 401 -13.52 -33.56 8.87
N GLN A 402 -13.11 -32.30 9.03
CA GLN A 402 -13.60 -31.21 8.19
C GLN A 402 -12.61 -30.88 7.06
N PRO A 403 -13.11 -30.59 5.84
CA PRO A 403 -12.27 -30.12 4.75
C PRO A 403 -11.70 -28.75 5.10
N VAL A 404 -10.42 -28.57 4.83
CA VAL A 404 -9.74 -27.31 5.07
C VAL A 404 -9.92 -26.41 3.85
N ILE A 405 -10.28 -25.14 4.07
CA ILE A 405 -10.35 -24.18 2.98
C ILE A 405 -8.92 -23.86 2.54
N LEU A 406 -8.59 -24.33 1.34
CA LEU A 406 -7.36 -23.94 0.67
C LEU A 406 -7.58 -22.56 0.09
N PHE A 407 -6.71 -21.63 0.47
CA PHE A 407 -6.71 -20.33 -0.16
C PHE A 407 -5.90 -20.45 -1.43
N PRO A 408 -6.42 -20.02 -2.60
CA PRO A 408 -5.54 -19.73 -3.71
C PRO A 408 -4.45 -18.78 -3.18
N PRO A 409 -3.19 -18.94 -3.60
CA PRO A 409 -2.18 -17.97 -3.26
C PRO A 409 -2.60 -16.65 -3.93
N ASN A 410 -3.19 -15.74 -3.15
CA ASN A 410 -3.43 -14.36 -3.57
C ASN A 410 -2.13 -13.72 -4.07
#